data_AF-A0A6N8EE75-F1
#
_entry.id   AF-A0A6N8EE75-F1
#
_cell.length_a   1.000
_cell.length_b   1.000
_cell.length_c   1.000
_cell.angle_alpha   90.00
_cell.angle_beta   90.00
_cell.angle_gamma   90.00
#
_symmetry.space_group_name_H-M   'P 1'
#
loop_
_entity.id
_entity.type
_entity.pdbx_description
1 polymer ?
#
loop_
_entity_poly.entity_id
_entity_poly.type
_entity_poly.pdbx_seq_one_letter_code
_entity_poly.pdbx_strand_id
1 'polypeptide(L)'
;MPDTPAESDCSACEPTKPRHSRLRGVEPFSAVANALEDGVSQRCAATRAGVARGTLRYWERRRVHAAPPESALAVFMETPEGVRWLRQMVVAGLVQRPIP
;
A
#
# COMPACT_ATOMS: atom_id res chain seq x y z
N MET A 1 34.09 37.50 15.04
CA MET A 1 33.44 36.81 16.18
C MET A 1 31.94 37.09 16.08
N PRO A 2 31.12 36.13 15.62
CA PRO A 2 29.67 36.23 15.66
C PRO A 2 29.14 35.63 16.97
N ASP A 3 28.24 36.33 17.65
CA ASP A 3 27.41 35.75 18.69
C ASP A 3 26.04 35.40 18.12
N THR A 4 25.68 34.12 18.24
CA THR A 4 24.31 33.61 18.31
C THR A 4 24.23 32.90 19.67
N PRO A 5 23.09 32.83 20.39
CA PRO A 5 21.85 32.28 19.85
C PRO A 5 20.55 32.92 20.37
N ALA A 6 19.47 32.76 19.62
CA ALA A 6 18.14 32.63 20.18
C ALA A 6 17.45 31.49 19.43
N GLU A 7 17.60 30.28 19.98
CA GLU A 7 16.72 29.15 19.69
C GLU A 7 15.28 29.59 19.98
N SER A 8 14.43 29.57 18.95
CA SER A 8 12.99 29.71 19.10
C SER A 8 12.38 28.32 18.99
N ASP A 9 11.64 27.99 20.02
CA ASP A 9 11.10 26.68 20.36
C ASP A 9 10.37 25.91 19.27
N CYS A 10 10.54 24.60 19.38
CA CYS A 10 9.66 23.54 18.91
C CYS A 10 8.20 23.82 19.25
N SER A 11 7.39 24.33 18.32
CA SER A 11 5.93 24.36 18.50
C SER A 11 5.17 24.23 17.18
N ALA A 12 5.36 23.08 16.52
CA ALA A 12 4.32 22.45 15.69
C ALA A 12 4.80 21.06 15.26
N CYS A 13 4.94 20.13 16.22
CA CYS A 13 4.85 18.72 15.87
C CYS A 13 3.37 18.41 15.58
N GLU A 14 2.85 18.97 14.49
CA GLU A 14 1.62 18.49 13.90
C GLU A 14 1.85 16.99 13.66
N PRO A 15 0.99 16.09 14.17
CA PRO A 15 1.14 14.66 13.93
C PRO A 15 0.99 14.48 12.43
N THR A 16 2.13 14.43 11.73
CA THR A 16 2.21 14.20 10.30
C THR A 16 1.45 12.91 10.06
N LYS A 17 0.27 13.03 9.43
CA LYS A 17 -0.54 11.89 8.99
C LYS A 17 0.44 10.85 8.45
N PRO A 18 0.38 9.58 8.89
CA PRO A 18 1.37 8.58 8.49
C PRO A 18 1.52 8.66 6.98
N ARG A 19 2.71 9.10 6.54
CA ARG A 19 3.00 9.46 5.14
C ARG A 19 2.76 8.27 4.20
N HIS A 20 2.61 7.07 4.79
CA HIS A 20 2.36 5.79 4.17
C HIS A 20 1.23 5.03 4.89
N SER A 21 -0.02 5.51 4.81
CA SER A 21 -1.14 4.59 4.99
C SER A 21 -1.13 3.60 3.81
N ARG A 22 -0.98 2.30 4.09
CA ARG A 22 -1.01 1.25 3.07
C ARG A 22 -2.29 1.31 2.22
N LEU A 23 -3.40 1.70 2.85
CA LEU A 23 -4.70 1.84 2.20
C LEU A 23 -4.72 3.03 1.22
N ARG A 24 -4.04 4.13 1.54
CA ARG A 24 -3.96 5.31 0.65
C ARG A 24 -3.15 5.03 -0.63
N GLY A 25 -2.31 4.00 -0.61
CA GLY A 25 -1.52 3.59 -1.79
C GLY A 25 -2.25 2.67 -2.76
N VAL A 26 -3.42 2.12 -2.40
CA VAL A 26 -4.11 1.10 -3.21
C VAL A 26 -4.71 1.69 -4.48
N GLU A 27 -5.45 2.81 -4.36
CA GLU A 27 -6.06 3.44 -5.54
C GLU A 27 -5.02 3.93 -6.56
N PRO A 28 -3.99 4.70 -6.18
CA PRO A 28 -3.00 5.16 -7.15
C PRO A 28 -2.19 4.01 -7.74
N PHE A 29 -2.00 2.91 -7.00
CA PHE A 29 -1.36 1.71 -7.53
C PHE A 29 -2.20 1.04 -8.61
N SER A 30 -3.50 0.84 -8.37
CA SER A 30 -4.42 0.26 -9.36
C SER A 30 -4.55 1.11 -10.62
N ALA A 31 -4.63 2.44 -10.47
CA ALA A 31 -4.69 3.38 -11.58
C ALA A 31 -3.41 3.36 -12.44
N VAL A 32 -2.23 3.23 -11.82
CA VAL A 32 -0.96 3.08 -12.55
C VAL A 32 -0.89 1.72 -13.24
N ALA A 33 -1.30 0.64 -12.58
CA ALA A 33 -1.27 -0.71 -13.14
C ALA A 33 -2.14 -0.81 -14.40
N ASN A 34 -3.38 -0.34 -14.34
CA ASN A 34 -4.29 -0.35 -15.49
C ASN A 34 -3.74 0.48 -16.65
N ALA A 35 -3.22 1.68 -16.36
CA ALA A 35 -2.64 2.54 -17.41
C ALA A 35 -1.41 1.89 -18.08
N LEU A 36 -0.61 1.11 -17.36
CA LEU A 36 0.50 0.36 -17.93
C LEU A 36 0.01 -0.78 -18.84
N GLU A 37 -1.07 -1.47 -18.47
CA GLU A 37 -1.72 -2.49 -19.31
C GLU A 37 -2.32 -1.89 -20.58
N ASP A 38 -2.87 -0.67 -20.50
CA ASP A 38 -3.34 0.13 -21.63
C ASP A 38 -2.21 0.69 -22.53
N GLY A 39 -0.95 0.33 -22.25
CA GLY A 39 0.22 0.77 -23.02
C GLY A 39 0.65 2.23 -22.78
N VAL A 40 0.10 2.90 -21.76
CA VAL A 40 0.52 4.25 -21.39
C VAL A 40 1.91 4.21 -20.79
N SER A 41 2.78 5.13 -21.23
CA SER A 41 4.13 5.23 -20.65
C SER A 41 4.09 5.39 -19.12
N GLN A 42 5.02 4.72 -18.43
CA GLN A 42 5.12 4.74 -16.98
C GLN A 42 5.17 6.17 -16.41
N ARG A 43 5.82 7.09 -17.11
CA ARG A 43 5.92 8.50 -16.71
C ARG A 43 4.56 9.20 -16.74
N CYS A 44 3.75 8.95 -17.78
CA CYS A 44 2.43 9.54 -17.91
C CYS A 44 1.46 8.94 -16.88
N ALA A 45 1.47 7.62 -16.70
CA ALA A 45 0.68 6.92 -15.68
C ALA A 45 0.99 7.44 -14.26
N ALA A 46 2.27 7.58 -13.91
CA ALA A 46 2.72 8.11 -12.62
C ALA A 46 2.22 9.54 -12.37
N THR A 47 2.34 10.39 -13.38
CA THR A 47 1.96 11.81 -13.30
C THR A 47 0.46 11.94 -13.13
N ARG A 48 -0.32 11.16 -13.90
CA ARG A 48 -1.79 11.14 -13.81
C ARG A 48 -2.28 10.66 -12.44
N ALA A 49 -1.60 9.67 -11.86
CA ALA A 49 -1.93 9.14 -10.53
C ALA A 49 -1.34 9.95 -9.36
N GLY A 50 -0.58 11.02 -9.63
CA GLY A 50 0.07 11.83 -8.58
C GLY A 50 1.15 11.08 -7.79
N VAL A 51 1.75 10.04 -8.36
CA VAL A 51 2.71 9.16 -7.69
C VAL A 51 4.15 9.57 -8.01
N ALA A 52 4.96 9.76 -6.97
CA ALA A 52 6.39 10.05 -7.13
C ALA A 52 7.17 8.84 -7.69
N ARG A 53 8.20 9.08 -8.50
CA ARG A 53 9.07 8.02 -9.07
C ARG A 53 9.69 7.10 -8.01
N GLY A 54 10.09 7.64 -6.85
CA GLY A 54 10.62 6.84 -5.75
C GLY A 54 9.61 5.84 -5.20
N THR A 55 8.34 6.26 -5.12
CA THR A 55 7.23 5.40 -4.70
C THR A 55 6.97 4.29 -5.72
N LEU A 56 7.03 4.59 -7.03
CA LEU A 56 6.92 3.56 -8.07
C LEU A 56 8.05 2.53 -8.00
N ARG A 57 9.31 2.98 -7.90
CA ARG A 57 10.45 2.06 -7.75
C ARG A 57 10.32 1.19 -6.50
N TYR A 58 9.82 1.76 -5.41
CA TYR A 58 9.53 1.01 -4.19
C TYR A 58 8.46 -0.06 -4.42
N TRP A 59 7.37 0.26 -5.12
CA TRP A 59 6.32 -0.70 -5.47
C TRP A 59 6.80 -1.79 -6.43
N GLU A 60 7.58 -1.45 -7.45
CA GLU A 60 8.18 -2.43 -8.37
C GLU A 60 9.08 -3.43 -7.64
N ARG A 61 10.01 -2.93 -6.81
CA ARG A 61 10.86 -3.79 -5.98
C ARG A 61 10.05 -4.68 -5.06
N ARG A 62 8.98 -4.14 -4.48
CA ARG A 62 8.11 -4.91 -3.60
C ARG A 62 7.30 -5.95 -4.37
N ARG A 63 6.85 -5.69 -5.60
CA ARG A 63 6.17 -6.65 -6.47
C ARG A 63 7.03 -7.89 -6.71
N VAL A 64 8.32 -7.70 -6.99
CA VAL A 64 9.29 -8.79 -7.19
C VAL A 64 9.41 -9.70 -5.96
N HIS A 65 9.19 -9.18 -4.75
CA HIS A 65 9.33 -9.93 -3.50
C HIS A 65 8.00 -10.35 -2.86
N ALA A 66 6.85 -9.81 -3.31
CA ALA A 66 5.58 -9.94 -2.61
C ALA A 66 4.53 -10.78 -3.36
N ALA A 67 4.78 -11.15 -4.62
CA ALA A 67 3.90 -12.07 -5.33
C ALA A 67 4.34 -13.52 -5.03
N PRO A 68 3.66 -14.27 -4.14
CA PRO A 68 3.69 -15.72 -4.28
C PRO A 68 3.24 -16.04 -5.71
N PRO A 69 3.75 -17.11 -6.36
CA PRO A 69 3.17 -17.51 -7.63
C PRO A 69 1.67 -17.69 -7.39
N GLU A 70 0.81 -17.21 -8.29
CA GLU A 70 -0.65 -17.27 -8.10
C GLU A 70 -1.11 -18.71 -7.79
N SER A 71 -0.36 -19.69 -8.31
CA SER A 71 -0.50 -21.10 -8.00
C SER A 71 -0.24 -21.47 -6.54
N ALA A 72 0.66 -20.81 -5.79
CA ALA A 72 0.91 -21.14 -4.39
C ALA A 72 -0.26 -20.76 -3.49
N LEU A 73 -0.94 -19.65 -3.77
CA LEU A 73 -2.17 -19.30 -3.03
C LEU A 73 -3.30 -20.26 -3.42
N ALA A 74 -3.47 -20.57 -4.71
CA ALA A 74 -4.45 -21.56 -5.16
C ALA A 74 -4.23 -22.94 -4.51
N VAL A 75 -2.98 -23.45 -4.54
CA VAL A 75 -2.59 -24.72 -3.91
C VAL A 75 -2.80 -24.69 -2.40
N PHE A 76 -2.46 -23.59 -1.72
CA PHE A 76 -2.76 -23.44 -0.30
C PHE A 76 -4.26 -23.51 -0.01
N MET A 77 -5.08 -22.87 -0.85
CA MET A 77 -6.54 -22.87 -0.72
C MET A 77 -7.18 -24.25 -0.96
N GLU A 78 -6.48 -25.16 -1.65
CA GLU A 78 -6.89 -26.57 -1.79
C GLU A 78 -6.56 -27.42 -0.55
N THR A 79 -5.68 -26.94 0.34
CA THR A 79 -5.36 -27.66 1.59
C THR A 79 -6.46 -27.52 2.64
N PRO A 80 -6.67 -28.52 3.52
CA PRO A 80 -7.58 -28.42 4.66
C PRO A 80 -7.25 -27.23 5.59
N GLU A 81 -5.97 -26.91 5.72
CA GLU A 81 -5.46 -25.77 6.49
C GLU A 81 -5.91 -24.44 5.87
N GLY A 82 -5.77 -24.29 4.55
CA GLY A 82 -6.18 -23.08 3.84
C GLY A 82 -7.69 -22.83 3.89
N VAL A 83 -8.50 -23.88 3.71
CA VAL A 83 -9.97 -23.78 3.82
C VAL A 83 -10.39 -23.39 5.24
N ARG A 84 -9.75 -23.96 6.27
CA ARG A 84 -10.02 -23.65 7.68
C ARG A 84 -9.68 -22.19 8.00
N TRP A 85 -8.52 -21.73 7.54
CA TRP A 85 -8.10 -20.34 7.68
C TRP A 85 -9.07 -19.37 6.97
N LEU A 86 -9.50 -19.67 5.74
CA LEU A 86 -10.49 -18.85 5.03
C LEU A 86 -11.81 -18.76 5.79
N ARG A 87 -12.32 -19.91 6.30
CA ARG A 87 -13.54 -19.93 7.11
C ARG A 87 -13.40 -19.03 8.34
N GLN A 88 -12.27 -19.08 9.03
CA GLN A 88 -12.02 -18.22 10.20
C GLN A 88 -12.01 -16.74 9.82
N MET A 89 -11.40 -16.37 8.69
CA MET A 89 -11.40 -14.99 8.19
C MET A 89 -12.80 -14.48 7.87
N VAL A 90 -13.64 -15.30 7.22
CA VAL A 90 -15.03 -14.95 6.91
C VAL A 90 -15.86 -14.75 8.18
N VAL A 91 -15.77 -15.69 9.13
CA VAL A 91 -16.49 -15.58 10.41
C VAL A 91 -16.01 -14.35 11.19
N ALA A 92 -14.71 -14.12 11.28
CA ALA A 92 -14.15 -12.95 11.96
C ALA A 92 -14.52 -11.62 11.29
N GLY A 93 -14.70 -11.61 9.96
CA GLY A 93 -15.17 -10.44 9.21
C GLY A 93 -16.68 -10.18 9.38
N LEU A 94 -17.48 -11.24 9.52
CA LEU A 94 -18.92 -11.14 9.80
C LEU A 94 -19.18 -10.63 11.23
N VAL A 95 -18.36 -11.04 12.20
CA VAL A 95 -18.46 -10.58 13.60
C VAL A 95 -18.15 -9.08 13.75
N GLN A 96 -17.44 -8.46 12.79
CA GLN A 96 -17.14 -7.02 12.81
C GLN A 96 -18.27 -6.14 12.24
N ARG A 97 -19.35 -6.71 11.69
CA ARG A 97 -20.55 -5.95 11.32
C ARG A 97 -21.59 -6.08 12.45
N PRO A 98 -21.77 -5.09 13.32
CA PRO A 98 -22.98 -5.03 14.13
C PRO A 98 -24.16 -4.95 13.16
N ILE A 99 -25.05 -5.93 13.26
CA ILE A 99 -26.37 -5.91 12.63
C ILE A 99 -27.12 -4.73 13.30
N PRO A 100 -27.64 -3.75 12.53
CA PRO A 100 -28.42 -2.65 13.09
C PRO A 100 -29.75 -3.13 13.69
#